data_AF-A0A934TS68-F1
#
_entry.id   AF-A0A934TS68-F1
#
_cell.length_a   1.000
_cell.length_b   1.000
_cell.length_c   1.000
_cell.angle_alpha   90.00
_cell.angle_beta   90.00
_cell.angle_gamma   90.00
#
_symmetry.space_group_name_H-M   'P 1'
#
loop_
_entity.id
_entity.type
_entity.pdbx_description
1 polymer ?
#
loop_
_entity_poly.entity_id
_entity_poly.type
_entity_poly.pdbx_seq_one_letter_code
_entity_poly.pdbx_strand_id
1 'polypeptide(L)' 'MDAVVDGVMTWFIRDEADKHATIALHAAGGVTHVYFEGEYPLMVMKSASDQPDAPKGRFLKSASYQDTVFPPLDPAAKT' A
#
# COMPACT_ATOMS: atom_id res chain seq x y z
N MET A 1 -0.31 -19.73 2.81
CA MET A 1 0.81 -18.90 3.29
C MET A 1 1.27 -17.93 2.20
N ASP A 2 1.44 -18.38 0.95
CA ASP A 2 1.85 -17.52 -0.18
C ASP A 2 0.97 -16.29 -0.40
N ALA A 3 -0.36 -16.43 -0.42
CA ALA A 3 -1.26 -15.28 -0.60
C ALA A 3 -1.14 -14.20 0.50
N VAL A 4 -0.71 -14.57 1.71
CA VAL A 4 -0.47 -13.62 2.80
C VAL A 4 0.88 -12.93 2.61
N VAL A 5 1.90 -13.68 2.21
CA VAL A 5 3.24 -13.14 1.91
C VAL A 5 3.16 -12.17 0.72
N ASP A 6 2.44 -12.53 -0.34
CA ASP A 6 2.19 -11.68 -1.51
C ASP A 6 1.39 -10.42 -1.12
N GLY A 7 0.38 -10.58 -0.26
CA GLY A 7 -0.40 -9.45 0.28
C GLY A 7 0.38 -8.52 1.22
N VAL A 8 1.48 -8.99 1.82
CA VAL A 8 2.43 -8.14 2.57
C VAL A 8 3.38 -7.44 1.59
N MET A 9 3.79 -8.11 0.50
CA MET A 9 4.67 -7.54 -0.53
C MET A 9 4.05 -6.41 -1.35
N THR A 10 2.73 -6.23 -1.29
CA THR A 10 1.99 -5.17 -2.01
C THR A 10 1.97 -3.83 -1.27
N TRP A 11 2.51 -3.76 -0.05
CA TRP A 11 2.60 -2.51 0.72
C TRP A 11 3.90 -1.76 0.46
N PHE A 12 4.84 -2.39 -0.24
CA PHE A 12 6.16 -1.85 -0.47
C PHE A 12 6.27 -1.16 -1.82
N ILE A 13 7.09 -0.13 -1.81
CA ILE A 13 7.57 0.59 -2.96
C ILE A 13 8.75 -0.20 -3.53
N ARG A 14 8.60 -0.66 -4.77
CA ARG A 14 9.55 -1.60 -5.40
C ARG A 14 10.75 -0.91 -6.05
N ASP A 15 10.53 0.30 -6.55
CA ASP A 15 11.51 1.09 -7.27
C ASP A 15 11.17 2.59 -7.18
N GLU A 16 12.03 3.42 -7.79
CA GLU A 16 11.86 4.86 -7.78
C GLU A 16 10.64 5.35 -8.56
N ALA A 17 10.25 4.67 -9.65
CA ALA A 17 9.07 5.05 -10.41
C ALA A 17 7.78 4.82 -9.57
N ASP A 18 7.71 3.70 -8.87
CA ASP A 18 6.63 3.38 -7.94
C ASP A 18 6.61 4.37 -6.76
N LYS A 19 7.76 4.85 -6.29
CA LYS A 19 7.83 5.90 -5.27
C LYS A 19 7.14 7.18 -5.73
N HIS A 20 7.48 7.66 -6.93
CA HIS A 20 6.87 8.88 -7.49
C HIS A 20 5.37 8.72 -7.71
N ALA A 21 4.93 7.59 -8.25
CA ALA A 21 3.52 7.28 -8.43
C ALA A 21 2.76 7.23 -7.10
N THR A 22 3.37 6.61 -6.07
CA THR A 22 2.81 6.51 -4.72
C THR A 22 2.64 7.89 -4.06
N ILE A 23 3.64 8.77 -4.18
CA ILE A 23 3.54 10.14 -3.68
C ILE A 23 2.38 10.87 -4.37
N ALA A 24 2.28 10.78 -5.69
CA ALA A 24 1.23 11.46 -6.45
C ALA A 24 -0.18 10.96 -6.07
N LEU A 25 -0.35 9.64 -5.89
CA LEU A 25 -1.60 9.02 -5.45
C LEU A 25 -2.08 9.59 -4.12
N HIS A 26 -1.21 9.63 -3.11
CA HIS A 26 -1.57 10.09 -1.77
C HIS A 26 -1.67 11.61 -1.68
N ALA A 27 -0.87 12.35 -2.46
CA ALA A 27 -1.01 13.79 -2.59
C ALA A 27 -2.37 14.20 -3.17
N ALA A 28 -2.92 13.43 -4.12
CA ALA A 28 -4.27 13.66 -4.63
C ALA A 28 -5.36 13.49 -3.55
N GLY A 29 -5.09 12.67 -2.52
CA GLY A 29 -5.92 12.51 -1.32
C GLY A 29 -5.63 13.52 -0.20
N GLY A 30 -4.74 14.50 -0.42
CA GLY A 30 -4.39 15.52 0.57
C GLY A 30 -3.28 15.10 1.56
N VAL A 31 -2.65 13.95 1.36
CA VAL A 31 -1.51 13.49 2.18
C VAL A 31 -0.22 14.00 1.56
N THR A 32 0.38 15.01 2.18
CA THR A 32 1.56 15.74 1.66
C THR A 32 2.79 15.59 2.56
N HIS A 33 2.58 15.31 3.85
CA HIS A 33 3.66 15.16 4.81
C HIS A 33 3.92 13.66 5.05
N VAL A 34 4.90 13.12 4.33
CA VAL A 34 5.25 11.70 4.34
C VAL A 34 6.75 11.49 4.54
N TYR A 35 7.13 10.31 5.00
CA TYR A 35 8.51 9.87 5.11
C TYR A 35 8.65 8.41 4.68
N PHE A 36 9.88 8.01 4.38
CA PHE A 36 10.19 6.68 3.86
C PHE A 36 11.10 5.93 4.82
N GLU A 37 10.87 4.64 4.99
CA GLU A 37 11.72 3.73 5.75
C GLU A 37 12.08 2.51 4.87
N GLY A 38 13.30 1.99 5.05
CA GLY A 38 13.80 0.83 4.32
C GLY A 38 14.41 1.17 2.95
N GLU A 39 14.79 0.12 2.24
CA GLU A 39 15.38 0.19 0.90
C GLU A 39 14.50 -0.56 -0.10
N TYR A 40 14.65 -0.25 -1.40
CA TYR A 40 13.97 -1.00 -2.44
C TYR A 40 14.39 -2.48 -2.42
N PRO A 41 13.48 -3.42 -2.71
CA PRO A 41 12.07 -3.24 -3.10
C PRO A 41 11.09 -3.23 -1.91
N LEU A 42 11.58 -3.10 -0.67
CA LEU A 42 10.82 -3.19 0.58
C LEU A 42 10.62 -1.83 1.25
N MET A 43 10.75 -0.74 0.50
CA MET A 43 10.60 0.60 1.04
C MET A 43 9.14 0.86 1.39
N VAL A 44 8.87 1.46 2.54
CA VAL A 44 7.51 1.83 2.96
C VAL A 44 7.36 3.34 2.99
N MET A 45 6.15 3.83 2.67
CA MET A 45 5.78 5.23 2.85
C MET A 45 4.83 5.37 4.02
N LYS A 46 5.10 6.33 4.90
CA LYS A 46 4.29 6.61 6.09
C LYS A 46 3.95 8.09 6.19
N SER A 47 2.82 8.39 6.80
CA SER A 47 2.46 9.77 7.16
C SER A 47 3.36 10.29 8.29
N ALA A 48 3.96 11.45 8.09
CA ALA A 48 4.83 12.10 9.07
C ALA A 48 4.05 12.89 10.15
N SER A 49 2.80 13.27 9.84
CA SER A 49 1.88 13.96 10.75
C SER A 49 0.45 13.51 10.51
N ASP A 50 -0.44 13.88 11.43
CA ASP A 50 -1.88 13.67 11.30
C ASP A 50 -2.43 14.48 10.12
N GLN A 51 -3.03 13.77 9.19
CA GLN A 51 -3.63 14.30 7.96
C GLN A 51 -4.99 13.64 7.74
N PRO A 52 -5.92 14.30 7.03
CA PRO A 52 -7.18 13.69 6.65
C PRO A 52 -6.91 12.36 5.94
N ASP A 53 -7.51 11.29 6.45
CA ASP A 53 -7.33 9.90 6.02
C ASP A 53 -5.94 9.26 6.22
N ALA A 54 -4.97 10.00 6.79
CA ALA A 54 -3.66 9.47 7.16
C ALA A 54 -3.16 10.01 8.52
N PRO A 55 -3.65 9.44 9.65
CA PRO A 55 -3.08 9.68 10.98
C PRO A 55 -1.58 9.43 11.00
N LYS A 56 -0.85 10.10 11.87
CA LYS A 56 0.62 10.00 11.95
C LYS A 56 1.08 8.54 12.11
N GLY A 57 2.11 8.16 11.34
CA GLY A 57 2.72 6.83 11.38
C GLY A 57 1.92 5.75 10.66
N ARG A 58 0.80 6.11 10.01
CA ARG A 58 0.02 5.18 9.19
C ARG A 58 0.83 4.76 7.96
N PHE A 59 0.82 3.47 7.67
CA PHE A 59 1.34 2.92 6.42
C PHE A 59 0.45 3.31 5.25
N LEU A 60 1.07 3.86 4.21
CA LEU A 60 0.41 4.27 2.97
C LEU A 60 0.73 3.22 1.90
N LYS A 61 -0.32 2.64 1.30
CA LYS A 61 -0.18 1.61 0.26
C LYS A 61 0.55 2.18 -0.95
N SER A 62 1.45 1.41 -1.57
CA SER A 62 2.12 1.82 -2.81
C SER A 62 1.12 1.92 -3.98
N ALA A 63 1.45 2.70 -4.99
CA ALA A 63 0.63 2.82 -6.20
C ALA A 63 0.55 1.51 -6.99
N SER A 64 1.59 0.67 -6.89
CA SER A 64 1.59 -0.70 -7.44
C SER A 64 0.72 -1.69 -6.65
N TYR A 65 0.03 -1.25 -5.60
CA TYR A 65 -0.93 -2.07 -4.88
C TYR A 65 -2.09 -2.48 -5.80
N GLN A 66 -2.28 -3.79 -5.99
CA GLN A 66 -3.50 -4.34 -6.58
C GLN A 66 -4.44 -4.77 -5.46
N ASP A 67 -5.69 -4.29 -5.51
CA ASP A 67 -6.73 -4.78 -4.62
C ASP A 67 -6.89 -6.29 -4.80
N THR A 68 -7.00 -7.01 -3.68
CA THR A 68 -7.26 -8.44 -3.71
C THR A 68 -8.64 -8.69 -4.30
N VAL A 69 -8.69 -9.33 -5.46
CA VAL A 69 -9.94 -9.78 -6.08
C VAL A 69 -10.34 -11.11 -5.48
N PHE A 70 -11.40 -11.12 -4.67
CA PHE A 70 -11.99 -12.37 -4.19
C PHE A 70 -12.79 -13.01 -5.33
N PRO A 71 -12.54 -14.29 -5.66
CA PRO A 71 -13.41 -15.00 -6.59
C PRO A 71 -14.82 -15.10 -5.99
N PRO A 72 -15.87 -15.12 -6.83
CA PRO A 72 -17.23 -15.32 -6.34
C PRO A 72 -17.29 -16.63 -5.53
N LEU A 73 -17.87 -16.56 -4.33
CA LEU A 73 -18.10 -17.74 -3.51
C LEU A 73 -18.99 -18.69 -4.29
N ASP A 74 -18.47 -19.87 -4.64
CA ASP A 74 -19.27 -20.93 -5.24
C ASP A 74 -20.31 -21.39 -4.21
N PRO A 75 -21.62 -21.18 -4.45
CA PRO A 75 -22.66 -21.60 -3.51
C PRO A 75 -22.71 -23.13 -3.32
N ALA A 76 -22.03 -23.92 -4.16
CA ALA A 76 -21.94 -25.38 -4.03
C ALA A 76 -20.85 -25.86 -3.05
N ALA A 77 -19.94 -24.99 -2.59
CA ALA A 77 -18.80 -25.37 -1.74
C ALA A 77 -19.12 -25.44 -0.23
N LYS A 78 -20.39 -25.72 0.13
CA LYS A 78 -20.76 -26.09 1.50
C LYS A 78 -20.87 -27.62 1.59
N THR A 79 -19.81 -28.27 2.06
CA THR A 79 -19.81 -29.65 2.57
C THR A 79 -19.15 -29.69 3.92
#